data_AF-A0A4S8LXH1-F1
#
_entry.id   AF-A0A4S8LXH1-F1
#
_cell.length_a   1.000
_cell.length_b   1.000
_cell.length_c   1.000
_cell.angle_alpha   90.00
_cell.angle_beta   90.00
_cell.angle_gamma   90.00
#
_symmetry.space_group_name_H-M   'P 1'
#
loop_
_entity.id
_entity.type
_entity.pdbx_description
1 polymer ?
#
loop_
_entity_poly.entity_id
_entity_poly.type
_entity_poly.pdbx_seq_one_letter_code
_entity_poly.pdbx_strand_id
1 'polypeptide(L)'
;MVIAAVTLGMYIWDICISLKDDYELLVLLAAKAHPFPTFVYFVARWTTLGTILTTALQVIPTSLSKNCVVLGNTSSGFGVIALGSITFLFFLRFRGVYHDSRSLTILFFAIWLGNLGCACMAAFIWTKPYSVELAGSTYCSADGFRIPYASIAVIGPLVHDTCVFLAISYRLFQNSVPSSAQTKSDLRTYVLGKNLPRLHRVLFIDGQVLYLITVLGSTSATILLYIPSIPQPYRLIIFLPQIALTSSVGCRVFRDTRLEKMVDQDSNLSLPLIRVSRISQFNSNVINR
;
A
#
# COMPACT_ATOMS: atom_id res chain seq x y z
N MET A 1 -21.06 -5.87 -11.34
CA MET A 1 -20.87 -7.31 -11.04
C MET A 1 -19.52 -7.81 -11.53
N VAL A 2 -19.24 -7.76 -12.84
CA VAL A 2 -17.99 -8.29 -13.44
C VAL A 2 -16.72 -7.73 -12.78
N ILE A 3 -16.62 -6.40 -12.62
CA ILE A 3 -15.44 -5.76 -12.02
C ILE A 3 -15.15 -6.30 -10.61
N ALA A 4 -16.19 -6.47 -9.78
CA ALA A 4 -16.04 -6.99 -8.42
C ALA A 4 -15.59 -8.46 -8.40
N ALA A 5 -16.17 -9.30 -9.26
CA ALA A 5 -15.79 -10.71 -9.36
C ALA A 5 -14.35 -10.89 -9.87
N VAL A 6 -13.97 -10.13 -10.91
CA VAL A 6 -12.59 -10.14 -11.46
C VAL A 6 -11.59 -9.66 -10.41
N THR A 7 -11.91 -8.56 -9.71
CA THR A 7 -11.04 -8.03 -8.65
C THR A 7 -10.87 -9.03 -7.52
N LEU A 8 -11.94 -9.70 -7.09
CA LEU A 8 -11.88 -10.73 -6.07
C LEU A 8 -11.00 -11.91 -6.51
N GLY A 9 -11.19 -12.40 -7.73
CA GLY A 9 -10.37 -13.49 -8.28
C GLY A 9 -8.88 -13.12 -8.37
N MET A 10 -8.57 -11.92 -8.89
CA MET A 10 -7.19 -11.42 -8.97
C MET A 10 -6.55 -11.25 -7.61
N TYR A 11 -7.30 -10.75 -6.62
CA TYR A 11 -6.76 -10.52 -5.28
C TYR A 11 -6.60 -11.81 -4.47
N ILE A 12 -7.50 -12.78 -4.64
CA ILE A 12 -7.31 -14.14 -4.09
C ILE A 12 -6.08 -14.79 -4.73
N TRP A 13 -5.94 -14.65 -6.06
CA TRP A 13 -4.75 -15.16 -6.76
C TRP A 13 -3.46 -14.55 -6.21
N ASP A 14 -3.42 -13.22 -5.98
CA ASP A 14 -2.31 -12.53 -5.34
C ASP A 14 -1.97 -13.09 -3.95
N ILE A 15 -2.98 -13.45 -3.14
CA ILE A 15 -2.78 -14.11 -1.83
C ILE A 15 -2.22 -15.52 -2.00
N CYS A 16 -2.71 -16.29 -2.98
CA CYS A 16 -2.24 -17.65 -3.22
C CYS A 16 -0.76 -17.67 -3.64
N ILE A 17 -0.33 -16.77 -4.54
CA ILE A 17 1.07 -16.74 -5.00
C ILE A 17 2.04 -16.29 -3.92
N SER A 18 1.57 -15.51 -2.94
CA SER A 18 2.40 -14.96 -1.87
C SER A 18 2.45 -15.83 -0.61
N LEU A 19 1.68 -16.92 -0.58
CA LEU A 19 1.38 -17.66 0.64
C LEU A 19 2.64 -18.21 1.33
N LYS A 20 3.63 -18.64 0.55
CA LYS A 20 4.92 -19.13 1.07
C LYS A 20 5.64 -18.03 1.86
N ASP A 21 5.80 -16.87 1.23
CA ASP A 21 6.50 -15.74 1.82
C ASP A 21 5.73 -15.14 3.02
N ASP A 22 4.39 -15.20 2.98
CA ASP A 22 3.52 -14.80 4.09
C ASP A 22 3.71 -15.71 5.30
N TYR A 23 3.87 -17.02 5.08
CA TYR A 23 4.15 -17.97 6.14
C TYR A 23 5.50 -17.69 6.80
N GLU A 24 6.54 -17.41 6.02
CA GLU A 24 7.85 -17.01 6.54
C GLU A 24 7.74 -15.72 7.39
N LEU A 25 7.00 -14.71 6.92
CA LEU A 25 6.70 -13.51 7.70
C LEU A 25 5.91 -13.78 9.00
N LEU A 26 4.96 -14.72 9.00
CA LEU A 26 4.19 -15.11 10.19
C LEU A 26 5.05 -15.81 11.24
N VAL A 27 5.93 -16.72 10.82
CA VAL A 27 6.87 -17.39 11.73
C VAL A 27 7.77 -16.37 12.42
N LEU A 28 8.19 -15.33 11.69
CA LEU A 28 9.02 -14.27 12.24
C LEU A 28 8.26 -13.30 13.16
N LEU A 29 6.99 -13.05 12.84
CA LEU A 29 6.07 -12.36 13.74
C LEU A 29 5.95 -13.10 15.08
N ALA A 30 5.80 -14.42 15.03
CA ALA A 30 5.74 -15.28 16.21
C ALA A 30 7.08 -15.31 16.99
N ALA A 31 8.21 -15.20 16.28
CA ALA A 31 9.54 -15.12 16.86
C ALA A 31 9.90 -13.73 17.46
N LYS A 32 8.95 -12.77 17.52
CA LYS A 32 9.08 -11.41 18.08
C LYS A 32 10.06 -10.45 17.37
N ALA A 33 10.47 -10.74 16.13
CA ALA A 33 11.30 -9.81 15.36
C ALA A 33 10.46 -8.63 14.79
N HIS A 34 10.34 -7.53 15.56
CA HIS A 34 9.60 -6.31 15.17
C HIS A 34 8.13 -6.56 14.72
N PRO A 35 7.22 -6.87 15.66
CA PRO A 35 5.88 -7.35 15.32
C PRO A 35 4.98 -6.30 14.67
N PHE A 36 5.20 -5.02 14.95
CA PHE A 36 4.24 -3.98 14.60
C PHE A 36 4.05 -3.74 13.09
N PRO A 37 5.11 -3.52 12.27
CA PRO A 37 4.92 -3.37 10.82
C PRO A 37 4.35 -4.61 10.14
N THR A 38 4.73 -5.80 10.63
CA THR A 38 4.23 -7.08 10.10
C THR A 38 2.78 -7.33 10.49
N PHE A 39 2.36 -6.89 11.67
CA PHE A 39 0.95 -6.89 12.05
C PHE A 39 0.13 -5.97 11.13
N VAL A 40 0.60 -4.74 10.89
CA VAL A 40 -0.08 -3.80 9.97
C VAL A 40 -0.18 -4.37 8.56
N TYR A 41 0.84 -5.10 8.09
CA TYR A 41 0.82 -5.82 6.83
C TYR A 41 -0.36 -6.80 6.73
N PHE A 42 -0.54 -7.67 7.73
CA PHE A 42 -1.67 -8.61 7.73
C PHE A 42 -3.01 -7.89 7.83
N VAL A 43 -3.11 -6.85 8.65
CA VAL A 43 -4.32 -6.02 8.75
C VAL A 43 -4.67 -5.42 7.39
N ALA A 44 -3.71 -4.81 6.68
CA ALA A 44 -3.91 -4.26 5.35
C ALA A 44 -4.45 -5.32 4.38
N ARG A 45 -3.84 -6.50 4.37
CA ARG A 45 -4.16 -7.57 3.43
C ARG A 45 -5.56 -8.14 3.64
N TRP A 46 -5.90 -8.49 4.87
CA TRP A 46 -7.18 -9.10 5.23
C TRP A 46 -8.35 -8.12 5.16
N THR A 47 -8.15 -6.87 5.56
CA THR A 47 -9.20 -5.86 5.45
C THR A 47 -9.44 -5.43 4.00
N THR A 48 -8.42 -5.45 3.14
CA THR A 48 -8.62 -5.28 1.69
C THR A 48 -9.45 -6.44 1.12
N LEU A 49 -9.13 -7.70 1.47
CA LEU A 49 -9.93 -8.85 1.07
C LEU A 49 -11.38 -8.71 1.55
N GLY A 50 -11.57 -8.32 2.81
CA GLY A 50 -12.89 -8.08 3.40
C GLY A 50 -13.68 -7.00 2.65
N THR A 51 -13.02 -5.92 2.24
CA THR A 51 -13.64 -4.85 1.44
C THR A 51 -14.09 -5.36 0.08
N ILE A 52 -13.23 -6.11 -0.62
CA ILE A 52 -13.52 -6.66 -1.95
C ILE A 52 -14.65 -7.70 -1.86
N LEU A 53 -14.60 -8.58 -0.87
CA LEU A 53 -15.60 -9.62 -0.64
C LEU A 53 -16.98 -9.01 -0.30
N THR A 54 -17.03 -8.09 0.66
CA THR A 54 -18.29 -7.44 1.07
C THR A 54 -18.88 -6.59 -0.06
N THR A 55 -18.05 -5.94 -0.87
CA THR A 55 -18.51 -5.26 -2.09
C THR A 55 -19.01 -6.25 -3.14
N ALA A 56 -18.34 -7.38 -3.35
CA ALA A 56 -18.79 -8.41 -4.29
C ALA A 56 -20.15 -8.98 -3.87
N LEU A 57 -20.36 -9.23 -2.57
CA LEU A 57 -21.63 -9.71 -2.02
C LEU A 57 -22.80 -8.72 -2.17
N GLN A 58 -22.54 -7.42 -2.29
CA GLN A 58 -23.58 -6.41 -2.56
C GLN A 58 -24.10 -6.48 -4.01
N VAL A 59 -23.25 -6.93 -4.94
CA VAL A 59 -23.52 -6.88 -6.39
C VAL A 59 -23.85 -8.26 -6.97
N ILE A 60 -23.55 -9.35 -6.25
CA ILE A 60 -23.91 -10.72 -6.60
C ILE A 60 -25.19 -11.09 -5.85
N PRO A 61 -26.19 -11.68 -6.53
CA PRO A 61 -27.46 -12.03 -5.88
C PRO A 61 -27.25 -13.15 -4.87
N THR A 62 -27.30 -12.80 -3.59
CA THR A 62 -27.10 -13.71 -2.46
C THR A 62 -28.14 -13.44 -1.38
N SER A 63 -28.41 -14.41 -0.50
CA SER A 63 -29.32 -14.21 0.63
C SER A 63 -28.88 -13.08 1.57
N LEU A 64 -27.59 -12.78 1.60
CA LEU A 64 -26.99 -11.70 2.40
C LEU A 64 -27.31 -10.30 1.87
N SER A 65 -27.60 -10.16 0.57
CA SER A 65 -27.98 -8.88 -0.06
C SER A 65 -29.30 -8.31 0.47
N LYS A 66 -30.05 -9.06 1.30
CA LYS A 66 -31.22 -8.55 2.03
C LYS A 66 -30.85 -7.49 3.09
N ASN A 67 -29.62 -7.53 3.61
CA ASN A 67 -29.13 -6.62 4.66
C ASN A 67 -28.10 -5.62 4.12
N CYS A 68 -28.48 -4.81 3.13
CA CYS A 68 -27.57 -3.86 2.47
C CYS A 68 -26.93 -2.83 3.40
N VAL A 69 -27.62 -2.43 4.47
CA VAL A 69 -27.08 -1.51 5.47
C VAL A 69 -25.86 -2.12 6.16
N VAL A 70 -25.97 -3.39 6.57
CA VAL A 70 -24.88 -4.11 7.24
C VAL A 70 -23.71 -4.30 6.27
N LEU A 71 -23.98 -4.82 5.07
CA LEU A 71 -22.96 -5.01 4.04
C LEU A 71 -22.23 -3.72 3.65
N GLY A 72 -22.96 -2.62 3.48
CA GLY A 72 -22.41 -1.31 3.14
C GLY A 72 -21.53 -0.75 4.26
N ASN A 73 -21.98 -0.84 5.50
CA ASN A 73 -21.21 -0.39 6.67
C ASN A 73 -19.96 -1.24 6.89
N THR A 74 -20.08 -2.57 6.77
CA THR A 74 -18.92 -3.48 6.89
C THR A 74 -17.90 -3.23 5.79
N SER A 75 -18.35 -3.06 4.53
CA SER A 75 -17.46 -2.73 3.41
C SER A 75 -16.74 -1.41 3.62
N SER A 76 -17.45 -0.38 4.10
CA SER A 76 -16.85 0.93 4.38
C SER A 76 -15.85 0.85 5.52
N GLY A 77 -16.18 0.16 6.61
CA GLY A 77 -15.29 -0.04 7.76
C GLY A 77 -14.01 -0.79 7.38
N PHE A 78 -14.12 -1.91 6.66
CA PHE A 78 -12.96 -2.63 6.15
C PHE A 78 -12.15 -1.77 5.16
N GLY A 79 -12.81 -0.99 4.30
CA GLY A 79 -12.13 -0.11 3.35
C GLY A 79 -11.28 0.96 4.04
N VAL A 80 -11.81 1.58 5.09
CA VAL A 80 -11.07 2.58 5.89
C VAL A 80 -9.86 1.95 6.58
N ILE A 81 -10.03 0.77 7.20
CA ILE A 81 -8.93 0.09 7.88
C ILE A 81 -7.87 -0.36 6.87
N ALA A 82 -8.29 -0.89 5.71
CA ALA A 82 -7.40 -1.28 4.63
C ALA A 82 -6.57 -0.09 4.14
N LEU A 83 -7.23 1.00 3.75
CA LEU A 83 -6.57 2.19 3.24
C LEU A 83 -5.65 2.82 4.28
N GLY A 84 -6.09 2.91 5.53
CA GLY A 84 -5.28 3.42 6.64
C GLY A 84 -4.02 2.58 6.87
N SER A 85 -4.15 1.24 6.81
CA SER A 85 -3.02 0.32 6.99
C SER A 85 -2.04 0.37 5.82
N ILE A 86 -2.54 0.39 4.58
CA ILE A 86 -1.71 0.48 3.35
C ILE A 86 -0.93 1.79 3.35
N THR A 87 -1.61 2.92 3.57
CA THR A 87 -0.96 4.23 3.60
C THR A 87 0.00 4.36 4.79
N PHE A 88 -0.26 3.66 5.90
CA PHE A 88 0.69 3.55 7.00
C PHE A 88 1.95 2.76 6.61
N LEU A 89 1.83 1.66 5.86
CA LEU A 89 3.01 0.93 5.34
C LEU A 89 3.88 1.85 4.45
N PHE A 90 3.26 2.71 3.64
CA PHE A 90 3.97 3.70 2.84
C PHE A 90 4.68 4.74 3.72
N PHE A 91 4.02 5.21 4.79
CA PHE A 91 4.65 6.06 5.78
C PHE A 91 5.83 5.38 6.49
N LEU A 92 5.72 4.10 6.84
CA LEU A 92 6.83 3.35 7.45
C LEU A 92 8.03 3.26 6.51
N ARG A 93 7.80 3.07 5.20
CA ARG A 93 8.87 3.14 4.20
C ARG A 93 9.51 4.53 4.15
N PHE A 94 8.69 5.58 4.11
CA PHE A 94 9.17 6.98 4.16
C PHE A 94 10.05 7.21 5.39
N ARG A 95 9.59 6.80 6.58
CA ARG A 95 10.33 6.93 7.84
C ARG A 95 11.67 6.20 7.79
N GLY A 96 11.72 5.02 7.15
CA GLY A 96 12.97 4.28 6.96
C GLY A 96 13.99 5.03 6.10
N VAL A 97 13.53 5.79 5.09
CA VAL A 97 14.39 6.57 4.18
C VAL A 97 14.82 7.92 4.78
N TYR A 98 13.99 8.50 5.65
CA TYR A 98 14.19 9.82 6.28
C TYR A 98 14.56 9.77 7.76
N HIS A 99 15.38 8.79 8.15
CA HIS A 99 15.74 8.53 9.55
C HIS A 99 16.31 9.77 10.29
N ASP A 100 17.04 10.65 9.58
CA ASP A 100 17.74 11.78 10.20
C ASP A 100 16.86 13.02 10.46
N SER A 101 15.67 13.10 9.85
CA SER A 101 14.82 14.31 9.90
C SER A 101 13.53 14.09 10.68
N ARG A 102 13.58 14.36 12.00
CA ARG A 102 12.43 14.20 12.91
C ARG A 102 11.24 15.08 12.52
N SER A 103 11.47 16.33 12.10
CA SER A 103 10.40 17.25 11.71
C SER A 103 9.60 16.75 10.50
N LEU A 104 10.28 16.21 9.48
CA LEU A 104 9.61 15.64 8.31
C LEU A 104 8.82 14.38 8.68
N THR A 105 9.36 13.55 9.57
CA THR A 105 8.64 12.35 10.06
C THR A 105 7.33 12.73 10.78
N ILE A 106 7.37 13.76 11.63
CA ILE A 106 6.16 14.25 12.33
C ILE A 106 5.15 14.83 11.33
N LEU A 107 5.62 15.62 10.36
CA LEU A 107 4.75 16.18 9.32
C LEU A 107 4.04 15.09 8.51
N PHE A 108 4.79 14.09 8.03
CA PHE A 108 4.21 12.99 7.25
C PHE A 108 3.28 12.10 8.07
N PHE A 109 3.55 11.94 9.37
CA PHE A 109 2.62 11.27 10.27
C PHE A 109 1.31 12.06 10.44
N ALA A 110 1.37 13.39 10.51
CA ALA A 110 0.19 14.24 10.54
C ALA A 110 -0.59 14.19 9.21
N ILE A 111 0.11 14.14 8.07
CA ILE A 111 -0.52 13.94 6.75
C ILE A 111 -1.24 12.59 6.70
N TRP A 112 -0.63 11.53 7.23
CA TRP A 112 -1.27 10.22 7.34
C TRP A 112 -2.53 10.25 8.22
N LEU A 113 -2.51 10.93 9.37
CA LEU A 113 -3.70 11.12 10.21
C LEU A 113 -4.80 11.88 9.47
N GLY A 114 -4.44 12.95 8.74
CA GLY A 114 -5.38 13.69 7.89
C GLY A 114 -5.99 12.81 6.80
N ASN A 115 -5.18 11.96 6.16
CA ASN A 115 -5.65 10.97 5.19
C ASN A 115 -6.63 9.97 5.81
N LEU A 116 -6.35 9.46 7.02
CA LEU A 116 -7.27 8.57 7.73
C LEU A 116 -8.61 9.27 8.00
N GLY A 117 -8.59 10.54 8.41
CA GLY A 117 -9.80 11.35 8.57
C GLY A 117 -10.59 11.52 7.26
N CYS A 118 -9.88 11.74 6.15
CA CYS A 118 -10.51 11.80 4.82
C CYS A 118 -11.14 10.45 4.43
N ALA A 119 -10.45 9.34 4.69
CA ALA A 119 -10.95 8.00 4.40
C ALA A 119 -12.25 7.69 5.17
N CYS A 120 -12.37 8.13 6.42
CA CYS A 120 -13.59 7.98 7.23
C CYS A 120 -14.83 8.63 6.57
N MET A 121 -14.65 9.62 5.70
CA MET A 121 -15.76 10.23 4.96
C MET A 121 -16.44 9.25 3.99
N ALA A 122 -15.79 8.14 3.64
CA ALA A 122 -16.37 7.09 2.82
C ALA A 122 -17.67 6.51 3.39
N ALA A 123 -17.80 6.47 4.73
CA ALA A 123 -19.01 5.98 5.39
C ALA A 123 -20.24 6.88 5.17
N PHE A 124 -20.05 8.13 4.72
CA PHE A 124 -21.12 9.12 4.54
C PHE A 124 -21.45 9.42 3.07
N ILE A 125 -20.90 8.62 2.13
CA ILE A 125 -21.13 8.80 0.69
C ILE A 125 -22.61 8.60 0.32
N TRP A 126 -23.27 7.64 0.97
CA TRP A 126 -24.65 7.25 0.69
C TRP A 126 -25.56 7.57 1.88
N THR A 127 -26.78 8.03 1.61
CA THR A 127 -27.74 8.35 2.68
C THR A 127 -28.63 7.19 3.02
N LYS A 128 -29.05 6.41 2.02
CA LYS A 128 -30.02 5.32 2.17
C LYS A 128 -29.61 4.14 1.30
N PRO A 129 -28.84 3.18 1.84
CA PRO A 129 -28.68 1.88 1.20
C PRO A 129 -29.97 1.06 1.36
N TYR A 130 -30.45 0.46 0.26
CA TYR A 130 -31.66 -0.36 0.22
C TYR A 130 -31.47 -1.59 -0.66
N SER A 131 -32.27 -2.62 -0.44
CA SER A 131 -32.31 -3.82 -1.29
C SER A 131 -33.33 -3.64 -2.42
N VAL A 132 -32.99 -4.15 -3.60
CA VAL A 132 -33.86 -4.20 -4.77
C VAL A 132 -34.01 -5.65 -5.19
N GLU A 133 -35.24 -6.09 -5.41
CA GLU A 133 -35.52 -7.40 -5.99
C GLU A 133 -35.73 -7.26 -7.49
N LEU A 134 -34.91 -7.96 -8.28
CA LEU A 134 -34.98 -7.99 -9.73
C LEU A 134 -34.99 -9.45 -10.20
N ALA A 135 -36.06 -9.86 -10.87
CA ALA A 135 -36.23 -11.22 -11.41
C ALA A 135 -35.96 -12.35 -10.38
N GLY A 136 -36.48 -12.20 -9.15
CA GLY A 136 -36.30 -13.19 -8.07
C GLY A 136 -34.92 -13.17 -7.40
N SER A 137 -34.05 -12.23 -7.79
CA SER A 137 -32.72 -12.02 -7.22
C SER A 137 -32.65 -10.68 -6.48
N THR A 138 -32.11 -10.68 -5.27
CA THR A 138 -31.95 -9.45 -4.47
C THR A 138 -30.56 -8.83 -4.70
N TYR A 139 -30.49 -7.51 -4.84
CA TYR A 139 -29.28 -6.72 -5.04
C TYR A 139 -29.27 -5.53 -4.10
N CYS A 140 -28.07 -4.99 -3.80
CA CYS A 140 -27.97 -3.73 -3.05
C CYS A 140 -27.90 -2.53 -3.99
N SER A 141 -28.74 -1.55 -3.71
CA SER A 141 -28.74 -0.23 -4.33
C SER A 141 -28.58 0.84 -3.24
N ALA A 142 -28.25 2.06 -3.64
CA ALA A 142 -28.10 3.17 -2.71
C ALA A 142 -28.57 4.47 -3.35
N ASP A 143 -29.30 5.25 -2.57
CA ASP A 143 -29.77 6.58 -2.95
C ASP A 143 -29.04 7.69 -2.18
N GLY A 144 -29.15 8.91 -2.71
CA GLY A 144 -28.61 10.12 -2.11
C GLY A 144 -27.09 10.18 -2.14
N PHE A 145 -26.51 9.92 -3.30
CA PHE A 145 -25.07 10.05 -3.53
C PHE A 145 -24.58 11.46 -3.19
N ARG A 146 -23.65 11.56 -2.23
CA ARG A 146 -23.07 12.82 -1.80
C ARG A 146 -21.66 12.98 -2.35
N ILE A 147 -21.57 13.67 -3.48
CA ILE A 147 -20.31 14.03 -4.15
C ILE A 147 -19.23 14.58 -3.18
N PRO A 148 -19.50 15.55 -2.27
CA PRO A 148 -18.43 16.12 -1.45
C PRO A 148 -17.73 15.10 -0.55
N TYR A 149 -18.46 14.14 0.04
CA TYR A 149 -17.84 13.11 0.87
C TYR A 149 -17.01 12.13 0.04
N ALA A 150 -17.50 11.76 -1.16
CA ALA A 150 -16.75 10.93 -2.09
C ALA A 150 -15.46 11.63 -2.57
N SER A 151 -15.54 12.93 -2.89
CA SER A 151 -14.39 13.74 -3.26
C SER A 151 -13.33 13.78 -2.17
N ILE A 152 -13.71 14.02 -0.92
CA ILE A 152 -12.77 14.06 0.22
C ILE A 152 -12.11 12.69 0.42
N ALA A 153 -12.91 11.61 0.40
CA ALA A 153 -12.42 10.24 0.60
C ALA A 153 -11.42 9.79 -0.48
N VAL A 154 -11.44 10.41 -1.66
CA VAL A 154 -10.58 10.05 -2.79
C VAL A 154 -9.37 10.98 -2.91
N ILE A 155 -9.55 12.28 -2.67
CA ILE A 155 -8.47 13.26 -2.73
C ILE A 155 -7.46 13.05 -1.59
N GLY A 156 -7.93 12.72 -0.38
CA GLY A 156 -7.05 12.49 0.77
C GLY A 156 -5.94 11.46 0.48
N PRO A 157 -6.30 10.24 0.03
CA PRO A 157 -5.33 9.20 -0.32
C PRO A 157 -4.43 9.61 -1.49
N LEU A 158 -4.99 10.27 -2.51
CA LEU A 158 -4.21 10.75 -3.64
C LEU A 158 -3.11 11.73 -3.21
N VAL A 159 -3.45 12.70 -2.36
CA VAL A 159 -2.49 13.68 -1.83
C VAL A 159 -1.42 12.98 -0.99
N HIS A 160 -1.84 12.10 -0.08
CA HIS A 160 -0.91 11.32 0.74
C HIS A 160 0.09 10.53 -0.12
N ASP A 161 -0.41 9.72 -1.05
CA ASP A 161 0.41 8.84 -1.87
C ASP A 161 1.36 9.65 -2.76
N THR A 162 0.89 10.77 -3.31
CA THR A 162 1.73 11.68 -4.11
C THR A 162 2.82 12.32 -3.27
N CYS A 163 2.50 12.82 -2.07
CA CYS A 163 3.49 13.41 -1.17
C CYS A 163 4.56 12.39 -0.76
N VAL A 164 4.15 11.17 -0.37
CA VAL A 164 5.08 10.10 0.02
C VAL A 164 5.93 9.66 -1.16
N PHE A 165 5.32 9.48 -2.33
CA PHE A 165 6.03 9.12 -3.56
C PHE A 165 7.09 10.17 -3.92
N LEU A 166 6.72 11.45 -3.95
CA LEU A 166 7.64 12.53 -4.30
C LEU A 166 8.79 12.66 -3.31
N ALA A 167 8.50 12.54 -2.01
CA ALA A 167 9.54 12.63 -0.99
C ALA A 167 10.54 11.48 -1.09
N ILE A 168 10.08 10.23 -1.15
CA ILE A 168 10.98 9.08 -1.29
C ILE A 168 11.80 9.19 -2.59
N SER A 169 11.14 9.51 -3.71
CA SER A 169 11.81 9.67 -5.01
C SER A 169 12.89 10.76 -4.97
N TYR A 170 12.60 11.88 -4.30
CA TYR A 170 13.55 12.98 -4.16
C TYR A 170 14.79 12.55 -3.34
N ARG A 171 14.60 11.82 -2.23
CA ARG A 171 15.73 11.36 -1.40
C ARG A 171 16.59 10.32 -2.12
N LEU A 172 15.95 9.37 -2.81
CA LEU A 172 16.66 8.38 -3.63
C LEU A 172 17.49 9.07 -4.73
N PHE A 173 16.91 10.08 -5.37
CA PHE A 173 17.62 10.89 -6.35
C PHE A 173 18.82 11.61 -5.74
N GLN A 174 18.65 12.29 -4.58
CA GLN A 174 19.75 12.96 -3.89
C GLN A 174 20.92 12.01 -3.57
N ASN A 175 20.62 10.78 -3.15
CA ASN A 175 21.64 9.78 -2.83
C ASN A 175 22.38 9.28 -4.09
N SER A 176 21.78 9.40 -5.26
CA SER A 176 22.37 8.97 -6.54
C SER A 176 23.26 10.00 -7.22
N VAL A 177 23.21 11.27 -6.78
CA VAL A 177 23.98 12.38 -7.35
C VAL A 177 25.37 12.45 -6.69
N PRO A 178 26.47 12.48 -7.46
CA PRO A 178 27.82 12.60 -6.91
C PRO A 178 28.00 13.92 -6.14
N SER A 179 28.77 13.87 -5.04
CA SER A 179 28.96 14.96 -4.07
C SER A 179 29.43 16.29 -4.67
N SER A 180 29.98 16.29 -5.88
CA SER A 180 30.42 17.49 -6.61
C SER A 180 29.29 18.36 -7.16
N ALA A 181 28.04 17.88 -7.18
CA ALA A 181 26.87 18.61 -7.71
C ALA A 181 25.78 18.87 -6.65
N GLN A 182 26.13 18.79 -5.36
CA GLN A 182 25.19 18.74 -4.24
C GLN A 182 24.57 20.10 -3.85
N THR A 183 24.99 21.21 -4.49
CA THR A 183 24.39 22.53 -4.26
C THR A 183 22.94 22.54 -4.75
N LYS A 184 21.99 23.09 -3.96
CA LYS A 184 20.55 23.11 -4.31
C LYS A 184 20.24 23.75 -5.67
N SER A 185 21.04 24.74 -6.10
CA SER A 185 20.93 25.38 -7.43
C SER A 185 21.43 24.49 -8.56
N ASP A 186 22.52 23.76 -8.34
CA ASP A 186 23.07 22.81 -9.32
C ASP A 186 22.16 21.61 -9.48
N LEU A 187 21.57 21.11 -8.40
CA LEU A 187 20.63 19.99 -8.44
C LEU A 187 19.39 20.32 -9.29
N ARG A 188 18.83 21.52 -9.15
CA ARG A 188 17.66 21.97 -9.93
C ARG A 188 18.00 22.09 -11.42
N THR A 189 19.17 22.63 -11.74
CA THR A 189 19.67 22.80 -13.11
C THR A 189 20.04 21.45 -13.73
N TYR A 190 20.53 20.50 -12.92
CA TYR A 190 20.87 19.14 -13.31
C TYR A 190 19.63 18.28 -13.59
N VAL A 191 18.56 18.44 -12.80
CA VAL A 191 17.26 17.76 -12.98
C VAL A 191 16.54 18.23 -14.24
N LEU A 192 16.50 19.54 -14.50
CA LEU A 192 15.82 20.10 -15.67
C LEU A 192 16.63 19.99 -16.98
N GLY A 193 17.96 19.90 -16.89
CA GLY A 193 18.82 20.15 -18.05
C GLY A 193 19.28 18.94 -18.84
N LYS A 194 19.68 17.82 -18.21
CA LYS A 194 20.52 16.82 -18.94
C LYS A 194 20.44 15.34 -18.52
N ASN A 195 19.79 14.94 -17.41
CA ASN A 195 19.88 13.54 -16.93
C ASN A 195 18.56 12.88 -16.43
N LEU A 196 17.41 13.16 -17.06
CA LEU A 196 16.18 12.36 -16.86
C LEU A 196 16.40 10.83 -16.95
N PRO A 197 17.28 10.29 -17.83
CA PRO A 197 17.55 8.84 -17.87
C PRO A 197 18.08 8.27 -16.54
N ARG A 198 18.82 9.06 -15.76
CA ARG A 198 19.36 8.63 -14.46
C ARG A 198 18.28 8.61 -13.38
N LEU A 199 17.35 9.57 -13.40
CA LEU A 199 16.18 9.57 -12.53
C LEU A 199 15.31 8.33 -12.78
N HIS A 200 15.06 8.00 -14.05
CA HIS A 200 14.32 6.79 -14.41
C HIS A 200 15.06 5.55 -13.89
N ARG A 201 16.38 5.46 -14.11
CA ARG A 201 17.19 4.32 -13.65
C ARG A 201 17.10 4.09 -12.13
N VAL A 202 17.17 5.15 -11.32
CA VAL A 202 17.04 5.06 -9.85
C VAL A 202 15.64 4.61 -9.45
N LEU A 203 14.59 5.17 -10.06
CA LEU A 203 13.20 4.79 -9.80
C LEU A 203 12.90 3.32 -10.13
N PHE A 204 13.50 2.81 -11.19
CA PHE A 204 13.35 1.41 -11.62
C PHE A 204 14.14 0.44 -10.74
N ILE A 205 15.31 0.83 -10.23
CA ILE A 205 16.16 -0.04 -9.39
C ILE A 205 15.59 -0.18 -7.97
N ASP A 206 15.03 0.88 -7.38
CA ASP A 206 14.59 0.88 -5.97
C ASP A 206 13.12 0.44 -5.77
N GLY A 207 12.47 -0.10 -6.81
CA GLY A 207 11.06 -0.52 -6.75
C GLY A 207 10.06 0.64 -6.60
N GLN A 208 10.51 1.89 -6.81
CA GLN A 208 9.69 3.10 -6.68
C GLN A 208 8.67 3.22 -7.84
N VAL A 209 8.95 2.60 -8.98
CA VAL A 209 8.00 2.52 -10.12
C VAL A 209 6.67 1.86 -9.72
N LEU A 210 6.68 0.92 -8.79
CA LEU A 210 5.45 0.27 -8.31
C LEU A 210 4.55 1.27 -7.56
N TYR A 211 5.14 2.23 -6.82
CA TYR A 211 4.40 3.31 -6.16
C TYR A 211 3.91 4.36 -7.16
N LEU A 212 4.65 4.57 -8.24
CA LEU A 212 4.16 5.42 -9.33
C LEU A 212 2.89 4.83 -9.94
N ILE A 213 2.83 3.50 -10.12
CA ILE A 213 1.63 2.81 -10.61
C ILE A 213 0.44 3.05 -9.66
N THR A 214 0.64 2.99 -8.33
CA THR A 214 -0.45 3.25 -7.39
C THR A 214 -0.92 4.71 -7.43
N VAL A 215 0.00 5.67 -7.53
CA VAL A 215 -0.33 7.10 -7.68
C VAL A 215 -1.11 7.35 -8.97
N LEU A 216 -0.67 6.77 -10.09
CA LEU A 216 -1.38 6.87 -11.38
C LEU A 216 -2.78 6.24 -11.31
N GLY A 217 -2.88 5.07 -10.66
CA GLY A 217 -4.16 4.42 -10.40
C GLY A 217 -5.11 5.30 -9.58
N SER A 218 -4.63 5.89 -8.48
CA SER A 218 -5.43 6.77 -7.62
C SER A 218 -5.84 8.04 -8.35
N THR A 219 -4.95 8.58 -9.19
CA THR A 219 -5.23 9.73 -10.06
C THR A 219 -6.32 9.40 -11.07
N SER A 220 -6.23 8.24 -11.73
CA SER A 220 -7.23 7.80 -12.70
C SER A 220 -8.60 7.61 -12.06
N ALA A 221 -8.67 6.96 -10.89
CA ALA A 221 -9.91 6.76 -10.16
C ALA A 221 -10.54 8.10 -9.71
N THR A 222 -9.69 9.07 -9.33
CA THR A 222 -10.13 10.44 -9.00
C THR A 222 -10.72 11.14 -10.21
N ILE A 223 -10.06 11.08 -11.37
CA ILE A 223 -10.55 11.69 -12.60
C ILE A 223 -11.91 11.10 -12.99
N LEU A 224 -12.04 9.77 -12.93
CA LEU A 224 -13.28 9.07 -13.26
C LEU A 224 -14.46 9.46 -12.35
N LEU A 225 -14.19 9.83 -11.09
CA LEU A 225 -15.22 10.32 -10.16
C LEU A 225 -15.90 11.61 -10.66
N TYR A 226 -15.15 12.48 -11.33
CA TYR A 226 -15.63 13.78 -11.82
C TYR A 226 -16.22 13.75 -13.22
N ILE A 227 -16.12 12.64 -13.95
CA ILE A 227 -16.69 12.55 -15.31
C ILE A 227 -18.23 12.39 -15.20
N PRO A 228 -19.02 13.37 -15.65
CA PRO A 228 -20.48 13.33 -15.52
C PRO A 228 -21.12 12.26 -16.42
N SER A 229 -20.47 11.88 -17.52
CA SER A 229 -20.95 10.91 -18.50
C SER A 229 -21.02 9.46 -17.98
N ILE A 230 -20.34 9.14 -16.88
CA ILE A 230 -20.32 7.79 -16.29
C ILE A 230 -21.45 7.68 -15.26
N PRO A 231 -22.29 6.63 -15.26
CA PRO A 231 -23.29 6.45 -14.22
C PRO A 231 -22.67 6.29 -12.83
N GLN A 232 -23.30 6.86 -11.80
CA GLN A 232 -22.81 6.88 -10.42
C GLN A 232 -22.26 5.54 -9.88
N PRO A 233 -22.93 4.38 -10.06
CA PRO A 233 -22.41 3.11 -9.53
C PRO A 233 -21.06 2.71 -10.15
N TYR A 234 -20.80 3.07 -11.41
CA TYR A 234 -19.53 2.76 -12.08
C TYR A 234 -18.39 3.68 -11.62
N ARG A 235 -18.69 4.88 -11.16
CA ARG A 235 -17.67 5.81 -10.64
C ARG A 235 -17.03 5.29 -9.36
N LEU A 236 -17.78 4.54 -8.53
CA LEU A 236 -17.27 4.00 -7.28
C LEU A 236 -16.64 2.62 -7.42
N ILE A 237 -17.12 1.80 -8.37
CA ILE A 237 -16.62 0.43 -8.52
C ILE A 237 -15.15 0.37 -8.96
N ILE A 238 -14.63 1.43 -9.59
CA ILE A 238 -13.22 1.53 -10.00
C ILE A 238 -12.26 1.65 -8.80
N PHE A 239 -12.74 2.10 -7.64
CA PHE A 239 -11.91 2.13 -6.43
C PHE A 239 -11.59 0.72 -5.92
N LEU A 240 -12.40 -0.28 -6.28
CA LEU A 240 -12.21 -1.66 -5.86
C LEU A 240 -10.94 -2.30 -6.45
N PRO A 241 -10.70 -2.30 -7.78
CA PRO A 241 -9.43 -2.76 -8.32
C PRO A 241 -8.27 -1.85 -7.91
N GLN A 242 -8.52 -0.55 -7.68
CA GLN A 242 -7.47 0.37 -7.23
C GLN A 242 -6.97 0.05 -5.82
N ILE A 243 -7.86 -0.19 -4.86
CA ILE A 243 -7.44 -0.58 -3.49
C ILE A 243 -6.76 -1.95 -3.49
N ALA A 244 -7.24 -2.89 -4.31
CA ALA A 244 -6.61 -4.19 -4.49
C ALA A 244 -5.17 -4.04 -5.00
N LEU A 245 -4.98 -3.25 -6.07
CA LEU A 245 -3.67 -2.97 -6.66
C LEU A 245 -2.71 -2.32 -5.64
N THR A 246 -3.15 -1.29 -4.94
CA THR A 246 -2.33 -0.58 -3.96
C THR A 246 -1.96 -1.49 -2.78
N SER A 247 -2.89 -2.32 -2.33
CA SER A 247 -2.62 -3.31 -1.29
C SER A 247 -1.60 -4.36 -1.74
N SER A 248 -1.78 -4.97 -2.91
CA SER A 248 -0.84 -5.97 -3.44
C SER A 248 0.55 -5.38 -3.67
N VAL A 249 0.65 -4.18 -4.26
CA VAL A 249 1.93 -3.49 -4.44
C VAL A 249 2.60 -3.16 -3.11
N GLY A 250 1.86 -2.55 -2.17
CA GLY A 250 2.41 -2.15 -0.88
C GLY A 250 2.85 -3.33 -0.04
N CYS A 251 2.05 -4.39 -0.02
CA CYS A 251 2.35 -5.64 0.64
C CYS A 251 3.58 -6.30 0.01
N ARG A 252 3.63 -6.45 -1.32
CA ARG A 252 4.77 -7.04 -2.03
C ARG A 252 6.08 -6.34 -1.67
N VAL A 253 6.11 -5.02 -1.79
CA VAL A 253 7.32 -4.24 -1.50
C VAL A 253 7.73 -4.38 -0.03
N PHE A 254 6.77 -4.30 0.89
CA PHE A 254 7.06 -4.44 2.31
C PHE A 254 7.70 -5.80 2.61
N ARG A 255 7.11 -6.87 2.07
CA ARG A 255 7.57 -8.24 2.22
C ARG A 255 8.95 -8.45 1.61
N ASP A 256 9.16 -8.04 0.36
CA ASP A 256 10.44 -8.19 -0.34
C ASP A 256 11.56 -7.47 0.46
N THR A 257 11.30 -6.23 0.92
CA THR A 257 12.25 -5.46 1.76
C THR A 257 12.53 -6.14 3.11
N ARG A 258 11.55 -6.85 3.68
CA ARG A 258 11.70 -7.53 4.97
C ARG A 258 12.49 -8.81 4.82
N LEU A 259 12.19 -9.63 3.82
CA LEU A 259 12.89 -10.87 3.54
C LEU A 259 14.35 -10.63 3.13
N GLU A 260 14.62 -9.61 2.32
CA GLU A 260 16.00 -9.21 1.97
C GLU A 260 16.82 -8.89 3.23
N LYS A 261 16.26 -8.10 4.16
CA LYS A 261 16.94 -7.78 5.43
C LYS A 261 17.23 -9.01 6.28
N MET A 262 16.46 -10.09 6.14
CA MET A 262 16.69 -11.34 6.87
C MET A 262 17.85 -12.11 6.26
N VAL A 263 17.89 -12.23 4.93
CA VAL A 263 19.03 -12.84 4.21
C VAL A 263 20.33 -12.10 4.54
N ASP A 264 20.29 -10.77 4.61
CA ASP A 264 21.44 -9.96 5.02
C ASP A 264 21.81 -10.19 6.50
N GLN A 265 20.83 -10.38 7.38
CA GLN A 265 21.11 -10.64 8.79
C GLN A 265 21.68 -12.04 9.03
N ASP A 266 21.16 -13.07 8.36
CA ASP A 266 21.64 -14.45 8.46
C ASP A 266 23.02 -14.63 7.80
N SER A 267 23.29 -13.95 6.69
CA SER A 267 24.63 -13.89 6.09
C SER A 267 25.64 -13.19 7.01
N ASN A 268 25.23 -12.09 7.66
CA ASN A 268 26.03 -11.42 8.68
C ASN A 268 26.15 -12.20 9.99
N LEU A 269 25.33 -13.22 10.25
CA LEU A 269 25.42 -14.11 11.41
C LEU A 269 26.23 -15.39 11.12
N SER A 270 26.25 -15.83 9.86
CA SER A 270 27.11 -16.93 9.39
C SER A 270 28.56 -16.47 9.14
N LEU A 271 28.80 -15.21 8.76
CA LEU A 271 30.15 -14.62 8.70
C LEU A 271 30.92 -14.62 10.03
N PRO A 272 30.35 -14.28 11.20
CA PRO A 272 31.03 -14.38 12.49
C PRO A 272 31.22 -15.84 12.92
N LEU A 273 30.34 -16.79 12.57
CA LEU A 273 30.60 -18.21 12.81
C LEU A 273 31.75 -18.76 11.95
N ILE A 274 31.89 -18.31 10.69
CA ILE A 274 33.05 -18.63 9.85
C ILE A 274 34.31 -17.93 10.36
N ARG A 275 34.20 -16.71 10.91
CA ARG A 275 35.34 -15.96 11.47
C ARG A 275 35.80 -16.55 12.82
N VAL A 276 34.88 -16.98 13.68
CA VAL A 276 35.19 -17.64 14.98
C VAL A 276 35.75 -19.05 14.78
N SER A 277 35.22 -19.82 13.82
CA SER A 277 35.79 -21.13 13.46
C SER A 277 37.16 -21.02 12.80
N ARG A 278 37.41 -19.97 11.99
CA ARG A 278 38.77 -19.70 11.47
C ARG A 278 39.74 -19.25 12.56
N ILE A 279 39.31 -18.46 13.54
CA ILE A 279 40.16 -18.03 14.67
C ILE A 279 40.44 -19.21 15.61
N SER A 280 39.48 -20.12 15.85
CA SER A 280 39.72 -21.31 16.68
C SER A 280 40.60 -22.36 15.97
N GLN A 281 40.44 -22.56 14.66
CA GLN A 281 41.34 -23.42 13.88
C GLN A 281 42.74 -22.80 13.72
N PHE A 282 42.85 -21.47 13.66
CA PHE A 282 44.16 -20.80 13.62
C PHE A 282 44.89 -20.90 14.98
N ASN A 283 44.19 -20.71 16.11
CA ASN A 283 44.80 -20.89 17.44
C ASN A 283 45.16 -22.36 17.76
N SER A 284 44.41 -23.35 17.26
CA SER A 284 44.76 -24.77 17.46
C SER A 284 46.00 -25.20 16.67
N ASN A 285 46.33 -24.52 15.56
CA ASN A 285 47.50 -24.84 14.74
C ASN A 285 48.78 -24.10 15.18
N VAL A 286 48.66 -23.08 16.03
CA VAL A 286 49.79 -22.34 16.60
C VAL A 286 50.27 -22.94 17.94
N ILE A 287 49.43 -23.71 18.63
CA ILE A 287 49.79 -24.34 19.92
C ILE A 287 50.45 -25.73 19.74
N ASN A 288 50.40 -26.31 18.54
CA ASN A 288 50.99 -27.63 18.22
C ASN A 288 52.21 -27.57 17.26
N ARG A 289 52.95 -26.46 17.24
CA ARG A 289 54.28 -26.38 16.61
C ARG A 289 55.30 -25.79 17.56
#